data_AF-A0A0D3KB67-F1
#
_entry.id   AF-A0A0D3KB67-F1
#
_cell.length_a   1.000
_cell.length_b   1.000
_cell.length_c   1.000
_cell.angle_alpha   90.00
_cell.angle_beta   90.00
_cell.angle_gamma   90.00
#
_symmetry.space_group_name_H-M   'P 1'
#
loop_
_entity.id
_entity.type
_entity.pdbx_description
1 polymer ?
#
loop_
_entity_poly.entity_id
_entity_poly.type
_entity_poly.pdbx_seq_one_letter_code
_entity_poly.pdbx_strand_id
1 'polypeptide(L)' 'MSNNKISSWAEVERLAACSNMRDLLLKGNPLCDACAEAGDWRIQVVKRLPGLKTLDGVIIDDEERERAKEL' A
#
# COMPACT_ATOMS: atom_id res chain seq x y z
N MET A 1 -13.79 -8.41 6.84
CA MET A 1 -13.08 -9.70 6.99
C MET A 1 -11.67 -9.51 6.42
N SER A 2 -10.72 -9.03 7.22
CA SER A 2 -9.31 -8.89 6.79
C SER A 2 -8.54 -10.12 7.28
N ASN A 3 -8.21 -10.99 6.33
CA ASN A 3 -7.45 -12.23 6.50
C ASN A 3 -6.68 -12.53 5.19
N ASN A 4 -6.19 -11.49 4.50
CA ASN A 4 -5.23 -11.74 3.44
C ASN A 4 -3.88 -12.01 4.11
N LYS A 5 -3.19 -13.06 3.68
CA LYS A 5 -1.87 -13.41 4.19
C LYS A 5 -0.82 -12.61 3.43
N ILE A 6 -1.00 -11.28 3.38
CA ILE A 6 -0.05 -10.39 2.69
C ILE A 6 1.20 -10.37 3.56
N SER A 7 2.09 -11.31 3.27
CA SER A 7 3.39 -11.47 3.91
C SER A 7 4.53 -11.06 2.96
N SER A 8 4.21 -10.67 1.71
CA SER A 8 5.20 -10.35 0.69
C SER A 8 4.69 -9.36 -0.34
N TRP A 9 5.60 -8.55 -0.89
CA TRP A 9 5.33 -7.55 -1.92
C TRP A 9 4.67 -8.13 -3.18
N ALA A 10 4.84 -9.42 -3.45
CA ALA A 10 4.17 -10.13 -4.53
C ALA A 10 2.64 -10.06 -4.44
N GLU A 11 2.06 -10.05 -3.23
CA GLU A 11 0.62 -9.86 -3.04
C GLU A 11 0.20 -8.41 -3.31
N VAL A 12 1.02 -7.43 -2.90
CA VAL A 12 0.81 -6.01 -3.20
C VAL A 12 0.89 -5.77 -4.72
N GLU A 13 1.79 -6.45 -5.43
CA GLU A 13 1.86 -6.41 -6.90
C GLU A 13 0.64 -7.05 -7.57
N ARG A 14 0.10 -8.15 -7.03
CA ARG A 14 -1.17 -8.71 -7.52
C ARG A 14 -2.33 -7.75 -7.31
N LEU A 15 -2.35 -7.03 -6.20
CA LEU A 15 -3.33 -5.98 -5.92
C LEU A 15 -3.11 -4.76 -6.83
N ALA A 16 -1.86 -4.43 -7.14
CA ALA A 16 -1.52 -3.37 -8.10
C ALA A 16 -2.01 -3.68 -9.53
N ALA A 17 -2.05 -4.97 -9.90
CA ALA A 17 -2.65 -5.40 -11.15
C ALA A 17 -4.18 -5.18 -11.19
N CYS A 18 -4.84 -4.96 -10.05
CA CYS A 18 -6.24 -4.56 -9.99
C CYS A 18 -6.39 -3.05 -10.16
N SER A 19 -6.61 -2.59 -11.39
CA SER A 19 -6.73 -1.17 -11.74
C SER A 19 -7.90 -0.40 -11.10
N ASN A 20 -8.81 -1.08 -10.40
CA ASN A 20 -9.99 -0.47 -9.77
C ASN A 20 -9.92 -0.36 -8.23
N MET A 21 -8.78 -0.72 -7.62
CA MET A 21 -8.63 -0.59 -6.16
C MET A 21 -8.45 0.88 -5.75
N ARG A 22 -9.39 1.36 -4.92
CA ARG A 22 -9.36 2.72 -4.33
C ARG A 22 -8.99 2.72 -2.86
N ASP A 23 -9.36 1.66 -2.14
CA ASP A 23 -9.21 1.56 -0.70
C ASP A 23 -8.46 0.27 -0.36
N LEU A 24 -7.35 0.38 0.37
CA LEU A 24 -6.54 -0.75 0.81
C LEU A 24 -6.25 -0.63 2.29
N LEU A 25 -6.51 -1.70 3.03
CA LEU A 25 -6.21 -1.80 4.45
C LEU A 25 -5.14 -2.87 4.65
N LEU A 26 -3.92 -2.42 4.98
CA LEU A 26 -2.80 -3.32 5.29
C LEU A 26 -2.69 -3.60 6.80
N LYS A 27 -3.43 -2.87 7.65
CA LYS A 27 -3.54 -3.10 9.10
C LYS A 27 -3.83 -4.56 9.40
N GLY A 28 -3.01 -5.16 10.25
CA GLY A 28 -3.12 -6.57 10.64
C GLY A 28 -2.51 -7.57 9.66
N ASN A 29 -1.81 -7.10 8.61
CA ASN A 29 -0.98 -7.96 7.77
C ASN A 29 0.48 -7.93 8.25
N PRO A 30 1.17 -9.08 8.30
CA PRO A 30 2.58 -9.15 8.72
C PRO A 30 3.51 -8.34 7.79
N LEU A 31 3.16 -8.16 6.52
CA LEU A 31 3.88 -7.24 5.64
C LEU A 31 3.82 -5.80 6.13
N CYS A 32 2.67 -5.34 6.64
CA CYS A 32 2.57 -3.98 7.18
C CYS A 32 3.49 -3.79 8.38
N ASP A 33 3.61 -4.79 9.24
CA ASP A 33 4.45 -4.74 10.45
C ASP A 33 5.94 -4.73 10.08
N ALA A 34 6.36 -5.66 9.22
CA ALA A 34 7.72 -5.73 8.70
C ALA A 34 8.14 -4.48 7.90
N CYS A 35 7.18 -3.81 7.29
CA CYS A 35 7.44 -2.63 6.48
C CYS A 35 7.25 -1.32 7.27
N ALA A 36 6.43 -1.33 8.34
CA ALA A 36 6.36 -0.27 9.33
C ALA A 36 7.71 -0.03 10.00
N GLU A 37 8.48 -1.10 10.26
CA GLU A 37 9.87 -0.98 10.72
C GLU A 37 10.80 -0.27 9.73
N ALA A 38 10.53 -0.36 8.42
CA ALA A 38 11.35 0.26 7.37
C ALA A 38 11.04 1.75 7.13
N GLY A 39 10.03 2.33 7.81
CA GLY A 39 9.68 3.75 7.74
C GLY A 39 8.98 4.21 6.45
N ASP A 40 9.27 3.58 5.31
CA ASP A 40 8.86 4.06 3.97
C ASP A 40 7.78 3.19 3.29
N TRP A 41 7.16 2.26 4.03
CA TRP A 41 6.22 1.30 3.45
C TRP A 41 5.00 1.93 2.78
N ARG A 42 4.49 3.04 3.33
CA ARG A 42 3.35 3.76 2.73
C ARG A 42 3.71 4.23 1.33
N ILE A 43 4.85 4.89 1.18
CA ILE A 43 5.30 5.42 -0.11
C ILE A 43 5.58 4.27 -1.09
N GLN A 44 6.20 3.18 -0.65
CA GLN A 44 6.40 2.00 -1.49
C GLN A 44 5.09 1.33 -1.95
N VAL A 45 4.06 1.31 -1.10
CA VAL A 45 2.73 0.80 -1.46
C VAL A 45 2.05 1.75 -2.46
N VAL A 46 2.10 3.06 -2.22
CA VAL A 46 1.54 4.08 -3.14
C VAL A 46 2.26 4.07 -4.49
N LYS A 47 3.58 3.84 -4.50
CA LYS A 47 4.40 3.72 -5.71
C LYS A 47 3.95 2.53 -6.56
N ARG A 48 3.69 1.40 -5.92
CA ARG A 48 3.20 0.19 -6.57
C ARG A 48 1.72 0.30 -6.95
N LEU A 49 0.93 1.06 -6.20
CA LEU A 49 -0.51 1.25 -6.40
C LEU A 49 -0.85 2.72 -6.69
N PRO A 50 -0.55 3.22 -7.90
CA PRO A 50 -0.81 4.62 -8.23
C PRO A 50 -2.30 4.97 -8.26
N GLY A 51 -3.21 3.98 -8.31
CA GLY A 51 -4.66 4.19 -8.28
C GLY A 51 -5.28 4.28 -6.88
N LEU A 52 -4.48 4.04 -5.84
CA LEU A 52 -4.97 3.98 -4.47
C LEU A 52 -5.30 5.36 -3.91
N LYS A 53 -6.50 5.51 -3.35
CA LYS A 53 -6.98 6.74 -2.70
C LYS A 53 -6.83 6.71 -1.18
N THR A 54 -6.97 5.54 -0.58
CA THR A 54 -6.98 5.41 0.88
C THR A 54 -6.18 4.19 1.29
N LEU A 55 -5.18 4.40 2.13
CA LEU A 55 -4.30 3.38 2.70
C LEU A 55 -4.46 3.34 4.22
N ASP A 56 -4.85 2.20 4.75
CA ASP A 56 -5.08 1.98 6.19
C ASP A 56 -6.17 2.84 6.83
N GLY A 57 -7.11 3.34 6.02
CA GLY A 57 -8.08 4.34 6.46
C GLY A 57 -7.53 5.77 6.52
N VAL A 58 -6.29 5.98 6.04
CA VAL A 58 -5.69 7.30 5.84
C VAL A 58 -5.72 7.63 4.36
N ILE A 59 -6.24 8.81 4.02
CA ILE A 59 -6.28 9.28 2.63
C ILE A 59 -4.84 9.56 2.18
N ILE A 60 -4.48 9.07 1.00
CA ILE A 60 -3.19 9.37 0.38
C ILE A 60 -3.32 10.76 -0.24
N ASP A 61 -2.50 11.69 0.22
CA ASP A 61 -2.43 13.02 -0.37
C ASP A 61 -1.70 12.97 -1.72
N ASP A 62 -2.01 13.91 -2.61
CA ASP A 62 -1.30 14.03 -3.88
C ASP A 62 0.21 14.25 -3.67
N GLU A 63 0.64 14.88 -2.57
CA GLU A 63 2.06 14.99 -2.19
C GLU A 63 2.72 13.61 -1.92
N GLU A 64 2.07 12.75 -1.12
CA GLU A 64 2.57 11.38 -0.87
C GLU A 64 2.65 10.59 -2.18
N ARG A 65 1.71 10.81 -3.09
CA ARG A 65 1.65 10.16 -4.39
C ARG A 65 2.72 10.65 -5.36
N GLU A 66 3.04 11.94 -5.36
CA GLU A 66 4.17 12.48 -6.14
C GLU A 66 5.49 11.94 -5.61
N ARG A 67 5.72 11.97 -4.30
CA ARG A 67 6.93 11.38 -3.69
C ARG A 67 7.08 9.91 -4.05
N ALA A 68 5.98 9.16 -4.06
CA ALA A 68 5.99 7.77 -4.45
C ALA A 68 6.32 7.54 -5.94
N LYS A 69 6.06 8.51 -6.82
CA LYS A 69 6.47 8.45 -8.23
C LYS A 69 7.94 8.83 -8.43
N GLU A 70 8.49 9.67 -7.56
CA GLU A 70 9.87 10.17 -7.65
C GLU A 70 10.91 9.26 -6.97
N LEU A 71 10.50 8.46 -5.99
CA LEU A 71 11.27 7.35 -5.41
C LEU A 71 11.33 6.16 -6.37
#